data_AF-M8B252-F1
#
_entry.id   AF-M8B252-F1
#
_cell.length_a   1.000
_cell.length_b   1.000
_cell.length_c   1.000
_cell.angle_alpha   90.00
_cell.angle_beta   90.00
_cell.angle_gamma   90.00
#
_symmetry.space_group_name_H-M   'P 1'
#
loop_
_entity.id
_entity.type
_entity.pdbx_description
1 polymer ?
#
loop_
_entity_poly.entity_id
_entity_poly.type
_entity_poly.pdbx_seq_one_letter_code
_entity_poly.pdbx_strand_id
1 'polypeptide(L)'
;MAMKAREWEPLWSPGCDHWLRPWIPLTGHLPESLYGTVESKISGGCYDVISPWKDYFGPTHWEIFSRRHILPKLTRWLQQLKITPPKQRDTKFREVMSWTPLVRTEDMVSILEQEFFGKWESALRHWLRSARPPSGEAAAWCAGWKNLFTPELLHDERVQARLEAGVAMVDREAADLSRLVCHT
;
A
#
# COMPACT_ATOMS: atom_id res chain seq x y z
N MET A 1 -47.79 2.64 -3.88
CA MET A 1 -47.34 2.36 -2.50
C MET A 1 -45.85 2.67 -2.41
N ALA A 2 -45.34 3.12 -1.27
CA ALA A 2 -43.89 3.25 -1.07
C ALA A 2 -43.30 1.89 -0.67
N MET A 3 -42.39 1.37 -1.49
CA MET A 3 -41.58 0.19 -1.18
C MET A 3 -40.64 0.51 -0.02
N LYS A 4 -40.59 -0.33 1.03
CA LYS A 4 -39.67 -0.09 2.14
C LYS A 4 -38.24 -0.36 1.66
N ALA A 5 -37.25 0.37 2.17
CA ALA A 5 -35.83 0.15 1.83
C ALA A 5 -35.32 -1.28 2.17
N ARG A 6 -36.06 -2.04 2.99
CA ARG A 6 -35.82 -3.44 3.37
C ARG A 6 -36.38 -4.45 2.36
N GLU A 7 -37.27 -3.99 1.48
CA GLU A 7 -38.01 -4.77 0.48
C GLU A 7 -37.48 -4.50 -0.94
N TRP A 8 -36.45 -3.66 -1.06
CA TRP A 8 -35.79 -3.35 -2.32
C TRP A 8 -34.79 -4.44 -2.68
N GLU A 9 -35.19 -5.35 -3.57
CA GLU A 9 -34.26 -6.25 -4.25
C GLU A 9 -33.71 -5.57 -5.52
N PRO A 10 -32.45 -5.11 -5.53
CA PRO A 10 -31.80 -4.70 -6.76
C PRO A 10 -31.43 -5.91 -7.62
N LEU A 11 -31.82 -5.82 -8.90
CA LEU A 11 -31.32 -6.63 -10.00
C LEU A 11 -29.81 -6.31 -10.23
N TRP A 12 -28.92 -6.75 -9.32
CA TRP A 12 -27.51 -6.36 -9.28
C TRP A 12 -26.73 -6.81 -10.53
N SER A 13 -26.46 -5.84 -11.39
CA SER A 13 -25.23 -5.75 -12.19
C SER A 13 -24.39 -4.58 -11.65
N PRO A 14 -23.09 -4.45 -11.95
CA PRO A 14 -22.21 -3.49 -11.29
C PRO A 14 -22.57 -2.04 -11.66
N GLY A 15 -22.45 -1.13 -10.68
CA GLY A 15 -22.88 0.26 -10.79
C GLY A 15 -23.74 0.73 -9.62
N CYS A 16 -23.47 0.26 -8.39
CA CYS A 16 -24.22 0.71 -7.21
C CYS A 16 -23.92 2.16 -6.82
N ASP A 17 -22.76 2.67 -7.21
CA ASP A 17 -22.45 4.09 -7.26
C ASP A 17 -23.36 4.84 -8.27
N HIS A 18 -23.63 4.28 -9.45
CA HIS A 18 -24.33 4.99 -10.53
C HIS A 18 -25.74 5.47 -10.15
N TRP A 19 -26.51 4.66 -9.40
CA TRP A 19 -27.85 5.05 -8.94
C TRP A 19 -27.86 5.87 -7.64
N LEU A 20 -26.75 5.86 -6.87
CA LEU A 20 -26.58 6.70 -5.68
C LEU A 20 -25.97 8.07 -5.99
N ARG A 21 -25.15 8.19 -7.04
CA ARG A 21 -24.52 9.43 -7.54
C ARG A 21 -25.47 10.65 -7.65
N PRO A 22 -26.76 10.51 -8.01
CA PRO A 22 -27.69 11.64 -8.02
C PRO A 22 -28.10 12.13 -6.62
N TRP A 23 -28.06 11.27 -5.61
CA TRP A 23 -28.54 11.54 -4.24
C TRP A 23 -27.41 11.89 -3.28
N ILE A 24 -26.22 11.32 -3.49
CA ILE A 24 -24.99 11.58 -2.75
C ILE A 24 -24.70 13.08 -2.54
N PRO A 25 -24.78 13.97 -3.56
CA PRO A 25 -24.54 15.40 -3.39
C PRO A 25 -25.58 16.12 -2.50
N LEU A 26 -26.74 15.50 -2.26
CA LEU A 26 -27.82 16.06 -1.44
C LEU A 26 -27.75 15.57 0.02
N THR A 27 -27.20 14.38 0.26
CA THR A 27 -27.02 13.83 1.62
C THR A 27 -25.63 14.08 2.19
N GLY A 28 -24.60 14.18 1.35
CA GLY A 28 -23.19 14.31 1.74
C GLY A 28 -22.57 13.05 2.37
N HIS A 29 -23.40 12.11 2.81
CA HIS A 29 -23.02 10.83 3.41
C HIS A 29 -24.07 9.75 3.08
N LEU A 30 -23.69 8.48 3.19
CA LEU A 30 -24.58 7.33 3.12
C LEU A 30 -25.26 7.13 4.50
N PRO A 31 -26.58 6.89 4.58
CA PRO A 31 -27.23 6.56 5.86
C PRO A 31 -26.68 5.27 6.48
N GLU A 32 -26.41 5.28 7.78
CA GLU A 32 -25.75 4.16 8.49
C GLU A 32 -26.48 2.81 8.34
N SER A 33 -27.81 2.85 8.20
CA SER A 33 -28.66 1.68 7.97
C SER A 33 -28.39 0.95 6.65
N LEU A 34 -27.66 1.58 5.72
CA LEU A 34 -27.23 0.98 4.44
C LEU A 34 -25.77 0.52 4.46
N TYR A 35 -24.99 0.81 5.51
CA TYR A 35 -23.56 0.53 5.57
C TYR A 35 -23.24 -0.96 5.33
N GLY A 36 -23.87 -1.87 6.09
CA GLY A 36 -23.65 -3.31 5.93
C GLY A 36 -24.06 -3.85 4.56
N THR A 37 -25.10 -3.27 3.94
CA THR A 37 -25.53 -3.62 2.58
C THR A 37 -24.47 -3.24 1.56
N VAL A 38 -23.91 -2.03 1.65
CA VAL A 38 -22.85 -1.56 0.76
C VAL A 38 -21.55 -2.35 1.00
N GLU A 39 -21.11 -2.49 2.25
CA GLU A 39 -19.96 -3.31 2.65
C GLU A 39 -20.01 -4.71 2.01
N SER A 40 -21.18 -5.36 2.01
CA SER A 40 -21.37 -6.69 1.43
C SER A 40 -21.18 -6.75 -0.10
N LYS A 41 -21.52 -5.68 -0.84
CA LYS A 41 -21.38 -5.64 -2.32
C LYS A 41 -20.01 -5.11 -2.75
N ILE A 42 -19.30 -4.31 -1.93
CA ILE A 42 -18.02 -3.66 -2.32
C ILE A 42 -16.75 -4.31 -1.74
N SER A 43 -16.83 -5.07 -0.65
CA SER A 43 -15.67 -5.62 0.07
C SER A 43 -14.68 -6.42 -0.80
N GLY A 44 -15.16 -7.14 -1.82
CA GLY A 44 -14.34 -7.87 -2.78
C GLY A 44 -13.77 -7.04 -3.96
N GLY A 45 -14.05 -5.74 -4.02
CA GLY A 45 -13.86 -4.90 -5.22
C GLY A 45 -12.41 -4.60 -5.63
N CYS A 46 -12.27 -4.05 -6.85
CA CYS A 46 -11.05 -3.36 -7.29
C CYS A 46 -10.96 -1.95 -6.67
N TYR A 47 -9.90 -1.20 -7.01
CA TYR A 47 -9.68 0.14 -6.45
C TYR A 47 -10.82 1.09 -6.83
N ASP A 48 -11.26 1.05 -8.08
CA ASP A 48 -12.24 1.96 -8.66
C ASP A 48 -13.67 1.70 -8.14
N VAL A 49 -13.93 0.48 -7.66
CA VAL A 49 -15.19 0.08 -7.01
C VAL A 49 -15.21 0.47 -5.54
N ILE A 50 -14.06 0.50 -4.85
CA ILE A 50 -13.98 0.75 -3.40
C ILE A 50 -13.70 2.23 -3.09
N SER A 51 -12.78 2.87 -3.82
CA SER A 51 -12.31 4.23 -3.52
C SER A 51 -13.39 5.32 -3.45
N PRO A 52 -14.47 5.33 -4.27
CA PRO A 52 -15.49 6.38 -4.18
C PRO A 52 -16.25 6.37 -2.85
N TRP A 53 -16.32 5.23 -2.16
CA TRP A 53 -17.09 5.09 -0.94
C TRP A 53 -16.41 5.68 0.30
N LYS A 54 -15.11 5.99 0.22
CA LYS A 54 -14.38 6.62 1.33
C LYS A 54 -15.07 7.90 1.80
N ASP A 55 -15.59 8.68 0.86
CA ASP A 55 -16.21 9.97 1.15
C ASP A 55 -17.70 9.85 1.52
N TYR A 56 -18.29 8.65 1.42
CA TYR A 56 -19.71 8.40 1.72
C TYR A 56 -19.92 7.66 3.04
N PHE A 57 -18.95 6.86 3.49
CA PHE A 57 -18.96 6.27 4.83
C PHE A 57 -18.48 7.28 5.87
N GLY A 58 -19.14 7.32 7.04
CA GLY A 58 -18.60 8.04 8.20
C GLY A 58 -17.22 7.48 8.60
N PRO A 59 -16.27 8.33 9.05
CA PRO A 59 -14.85 7.99 9.16
C PRO A 59 -14.58 6.75 10.01
N THR A 60 -15.26 6.62 11.16
CA THR A 60 -15.16 5.44 12.04
C THR A 60 -15.56 4.14 11.34
N HIS A 61 -16.58 4.18 10.48
CA HIS A 61 -16.97 2.99 9.71
C HIS A 61 -15.99 2.72 8.57
N TRP A 62 -15.43 3.76 7.93
CA TRP A 62 -14.38 3.58 6.93
C TRP A 62 -13.10 2.97 7.52
N GLU A 63 -12.69 3.35 8.75
CA GLU A 63 -11.58 2.71 9.45
C GLU A 63 -11.84 1.22 9.72
N ILE A 64 -13.06 0.87 10.15
CA ILE A 64 -13.46 -0.54 10.35
C ILE A 64 -13.46 -1.30 9.02
N PHE A 65 -14.06 -0.73 7.97
CA PHE A 65 -14.12 -1.32 6.62
C PHE A 65 -12.72 -1.54 6.02
N SER A 66 -11.86 -0.51 6.08
CA SER A 66 -10.51 -0.55 5.52
C SER A 66 -9.63 -1.55 6.27
N ARG A 67 -9.67 -1.60 7.61
CA ARG A 67 -8.97 -2.63 8.40
C ARG A 67 -9.50 -4.05 8.16
N ARG A 68 -10.80 -4.22 7.90
CA ARG A 68 -11.44 -5.53 7.69
C ARG A 68 -11.21 -6.11 6.29
N HIS A 69 -11.24 -5.28 5.25
CA HIS A 69 -11.27 -5.74 3.84
C HIS A 69 -10.07 -5.27 3.01
N ILE A 70 -9.61 -4.03 3.21
CA ILE A 70 -8.49 -3.47 2.43
C ILE A 70 -7.16 -3.96 2.99
N LEU A 71 -6.90 -3.76 4.29
CA LEU A 71 -5.61 -4.04 4.89
C LEU A 71 -5.15 -5.50 4.68
N PRO A 72 -5.97 -6.56 4.89
CA PRO A 72 -5.54 -7.94 4.67
C PRO A 72 -5.20 -8.26 3.21
N LYS A 73 -5.86 -7.57 2.26
CA LYS A 73 -5.57 -7.67 0.82
C LYS A 73 -4.19 -7.07 0.49
N LEU A 74 -3.85 -5.93 1.10
CA LEU A 74 -2.54 -5.28 0.95
C LEU A 74 -1.43 -6.09 1.64
N THR A 75 -1.66 -6.59 2.87
CA THR A 75 -0.74 -7.50 3.57
C THR A 75 -0.42 -8.72 2.70
N ARG A 76 -1.44 -9.35 2.09
CA ARG A 76 -1.24 -10.49 1.18
C ARG A 76 -0.44 -10.11 -0.08
N TRP A 77 -0.59 -8.90 -0.61
CA TRP A 77 0.23 -8.42 -1.73
C TRP A 77 1.69 -8.20 -1.34
N LEU A 78 1.97 -7.68 -0.13
CA LEU A 78 3.33 -7.57 0.42
C LEU A 78 3.93 -8.95 0.77
N GLN A 79 3.12 -9.92 1.23
CA GLN A 79 3.53 -11.32 1.40
C GLN A 79 4.00 -11.94 0.08
N GLN A 80 3.28 -11.66 -1.02
CA GLN A 80 3.56 -12.18 -2.36
C GLN A 80 4.53 -11.33 -3.19
N LEU A 81 5.05 -10.22 -2.65
CA LEU A 81 5.98 -9.32 -3.33
C LEU A 81 7.35 -9.96 -3.49
N LYS A 82 7.79 -10.13 -4.75
CA LYS A 82 9.17 -10.52 -5.07
C LYS A 82 10.03 -9.29 -5.27
N ILE A 83 11.00 -9.10 -4.38
CA ILE A 83 12.02 -8.05 -4.48
C ILE A 83 13.24 -8.64 -5.19
N THR A 84 13.69 -8.03 -6.28
CA THR A 84 14.75 -8.59 -7.13
C THR A 84 15.67 -7.49 -7.65
N PRO A 85 16.80 -7.24 -6.98
CA PRO A 85 17.83 -6.34 -7.48
C PRO A 85 18.57 -6.91 -8.71
N PRO A 86 19.14 -6.05 -9.58
CA PRO A 86 18.81 -4.63 -9.74
C PRO A 86 17.46 -4.43 -10.44
N LYS A 87 17.01 -5.37 -11.29
CA LYS A 87 15.88 -5.18 -12.21
C LYS A 87 14.55 -5.68 -11.61
N GLN A 88 13.95 -4.84 -10.77
CA GLN A 88 12.64 -5.08 -10.16
C GLN A 88 11.54 -5.21 -11.22
N ARG A 89 10.83 -6.35 -11.23
CA ARG A 89 9.72 -6.65 -12.16
C ARG A 89 8.34 -6.73 -11.50
N ASP A 90 8.26 -7.03 -10.20
CA ASP A 90 6.98 -7.20 -9.51
C ASP A 90 6.31 -5.85 -9.25
N THR A 91 5.07 -5.70 -9.69
CA THR A 91 4.28 -4.46 -9.63
C THR A 91 3.52 -4.29 -8.31
N LYS A 92 3.37 -5.35 -7.50
CA LYS A 92 2.56 -5.35 -6.27
C LYS A 92 2.87 -4.21 -5.30
N PHE A 93 4.11 -3.74 -5.23
CA PHE A 93 4.43 -2.61 -4.35
C PHE A 93 3.76 -1.31 -4.83
N ARG A 94 3.75 -1.04 -6.15
CA ARG A 94 3.03 0.12 -6.71
C ARG A 94 1.52 -0.01 -6.53
N GLU A 95 1.01 -1.24 -6.64
CA GLU A 95 -0.40 -1.56 -6.37
C GLU A 95 -0.75 -1.36 -4.88
N VAL A 96 0.14 -1.67 -3.93
CA VAL A 96 -0.08 -1.35 -2.50
C VAL A 96 -0.04 0.15 -2.27
N MET A 97 0.91 0.87 -2.88
CA MET A 97 1.07 2.32 -2.73
C MET A 97 -0.10 3.13 -3.31
N SER A 98 -0.77 2.65 -4.38
CA SER A 98 -1.98 3.32 -4.89
C SER A 98 -3.20 3.14 -3.98
N TRP A 99 -3.18 2.17 -3.05
CA TRP A 99 -4.24 1.97 -2.05
C TRP A 99 -3.94 2.67 -0.71
N THR A 100 -2.75 3.25 -0.50
CA THR A 100 -2.42 4.04 0.70
C THR A 100 -3.47 5.11 1.04
N PRO A 101 -4.05 5.87 0.09
CA PRO A 101 -5.09 6.87 0.40
C PRO A 101 -6.39 6.30 0.98
N LEU A 102 -6.60 4.97 0.95
CA LEU A 102 -7.80 4.29 1.44
C LEU A 102 -7.64 3.70 2.86
N VAL A 103 -6.45 3.72 3.44
CA VAL A 103 -6.13 3.20 4.79
C VAL A 103 -5.54 4.32 5.67
N ARG A 104 -5.36 4.05 6.96
CA ARG A 104 -4.58 4.94 7.85
C ARG A 104 -3.08 4.77 7.58
N THR A 105 -2.31 5.84 7.73
CA THR A 105 -0.85 5.82 7.60
C THR A 105 -0.23 4.82 8.59
N GLU A 106 -0.67 4.84 9.85
CA GLU A 106 -0.18 3.95 10.91
C GLU A 106 -0.39 2.46 10.58
N ASP A 107 -1.53 2.12 9.98
CA ASP A 107 -1.86 0.74 9.57
C ASP A 107 -0.98 0.30 8.40
N MET A 108 -0.79 1.19 7.40
CA MET A 108 0.09 0.94 6.26
C MET A 108 1.54 0.75 6.70
N VAL A 109 2.08 1.62 7.55
CA VAL A 109 3.45 1.48 8.07
C VAL A 109 3.59 0.19 8.87
N SER A 110 2.60 -0.18 9.68
CA SER A 110 2.63 -1.43 10.45
C SER A 110 2.74 -2.68 9.55
N ILE A 111 2.03 -2.72 8.41
CA ILE A 111 2.17 -3.85 7.46
C ILE A 111 3.47 -3.77 6.63
N LEU A 112 4.04 -2.58 6.40
CA LEU A 112 5.35 -2.43 5.75
C LEU A 112 6.49 -2.89 6.67
N GLU A 113 6.41 -2.61 7.98
CA GLU A 113 7.35 -3.12 8.99
C GLU A 113 7.31 -4.65 9.09
N GLN A 114 6.12 -5.25 9.02
CA GLN A 114 5.93 -6.71 9.08
C GLN A 114 6.34 -7.42 7.78
N GLU A 115 5.91 -6.90 6.62
CA GLU A 115 5.94 -7.65 5.36
C GLU A 115 6.87 -7.07 4.28
N PHE A 116 7.30 -5.82 4.36
CA PHE A 116 8.13 -5.21 3.32
C PHE A 116 9.61 -5.08 3.72
N PHE A 117 9.92 -4.32 4.77
CA PHE A 117 11.29 -3.84 5.00
C PHE A 117 12.28 -4.98 5.23
N GLY A 118 11.93 -6.02 5.99
CA GLY A 118 12.79 -7.19 6.19
C GLY A 118 13.13 -7.94 4.89
N LYS A 119 12.20 -8.00 3.92
CA LYS A 119 12.44 -8.59 2.59
C LYS A 119 13.32 -7.68 1.74
N TRP A 120 13.11 -6.37 1.82
CA TRP A 120 13.86 -5.35 1.08
C TRP A 120 15.32 -5.25 1.54
N GLU A 121 15.56 -5.12 2.85
CA GLU A 121 16.89 -5.14 3.47
C GLU A 121 17.63 -6.44 3.17
N SER A 122 16.95 -7.59 3.22
CA SER A 122 17.55 -8.90 2.92
C SER A 122 17.97 -9.02 1.46
N ALA A 123 17.11 -8.63 0.52
CA ALA A 123 17.43 -8.64 -0.91
C ALA A 123 18.60 -7.71 -1.25
N LEU A 124 18.63 -6.50 -0.68
CA LEU A 124 19.75 -5.55 -0.83
C LEU A 124 21.05 -6.14 -0.27
N ARG A 125 21.03 -6.67 0.96
CA ARG A 125 22.20 -7.28 1.62
C ARG A 125 22.74 -8.49 0.87
N HIS A 126 21.86 -9.32 0.30
CA HIS A 126 22.27 -10.42 -0.55
C HIS A 126 22.99 -9.92 -1.81
N TRP A 127 22.37 -9.00 -2.55
CA TRP A 127 22.90 -8.48 -3.82
C TRP A 127 24.24 -7.74 -3.65
N LEU A 128 24.36 -6.90 -2.62
CA LEU A 128 25.63 -6.23 -2.29
C LEU A 128 26.79 -7.23 -2.12
N ARG A 129 26.52 -8.35 -1.44
CA ARG A 129 27.54 -9.36 -1.14
C ARG A 129 27.83 -10.33 -2.27
N SER A 130 26.81 -10.74 -3.02
CA SER A 130 26.93 -11.76 -4.07
C SER A 130 27.34 -11.19 -5.43
N ALA A 131 26.86 -10.00 -5.79
CA ALA A 131 27.15 -9.37 -7.07
C ALA A 131 28.17 -8.22 -6.97
N ARG A 132 28.36 -7.62 -5.78
CA ARG A 132 29.25 -6.46 -5.55
C ARG A 132 29.04 -5.34 -6.58
N PRO A 133 27.79 -4.85 -6.74
CA PRO A 133 27.48 -3.79 -7.71
C PRO A 133 28.23 -2.50 -7.39
N PRO A 134 28.47 -1.62 -8.39
CA PRO A 134 28.94 -0.26 -8.13
C PRO A 134 28.05 0.45 -7.11
N SER A 135 28.64 1.19 -6.17
CA SER A 135 27.89 1.88 -5.10
C SER A 135 26.79 2.79 -5.65
N GLY A 136 27.05 3.48 -6.77
CA GLY A 136 26.06 4.29 -7.47
C GLY A 136 24.86 3.51 -8.03
N GLU A 137 25.04 2.25 -8.47
CA GLU A 137 23.93 1.40 -8.91
C GLU A 137 23.07 0.97 -7.71
N ALA A 138 23.71 0.59 -6.60
CA ALA A 138 23.00 0.21 -5.38
C ALA A 138 22.26 1.39 -4.73
N ALA A 139 22.88 2.57 -4.69
CA ALA A 139 22.24 3.81 -4.23
C ALA A 139 21.07 4.21 -5.14
N ALA A 140 21.22 4.12 -6.47
CA ALA A 140 20.14 4.37 -7.42
C ALA A 140 18.98 3.37 -7.27
N TRP A 141 19.27 2.09 -6.96
CA TRP A 141 18.24 1.09 -6.65
C TRP A 141 17.47 1.46 -5.36
N CYS A 142 18.17 1.85 -4.29
CA CYS A 142 17.53 2.30 -3.05
C CYS A 142 16.66 3.56 -3.26
N ALA A 143 17.17 4.56 -3.99
CA ALA A 143 16.40 5.74 -4.39
C ALA A 143 15.18 5.38 -5.26
N GLY A 144 15.35 4.42 -6.18
CA GLY A 144 14.27 3.88 -7.00
C GLY A 144 13.11 3.26 -6.20
N TRP A 145 13.39 2.66 -5.04
CA TRP A 145 12.35 2.22 -4.10
C TRP A 145 11.76 3.38 -3.29
N LYS A 146 12.59 4.29 -2.76
CA LYS A 146 12.13 5.49 -2.02
C LYS A 146 11.12 6.31 -2.83
N ASN A 147 11.35 6.44 -4.14
CA ASN A 147 10.48 7.15 -5.08
C ASN A 147 9.13 6.45 -5.38
N LEU A 148 8.87 5.26 -4.83
CA LEU A 148 7.56 4.58 -4.94
C LEU A 148 6.64 4.85 -3.74
N PHE A 149 7.17 5.34 -2.61
CA PHE A 149 6.37 5.64 -1.42
C PHE A 149 5.55 6.92 -1.62
N THR A 150 4.38 6.99 -0.99
CA THR A 150 3.58 8.23 -0.98
C THR A 150 4.19 9.27 -0.02
N PRO A 151 3.91 10.57 -0.20
CA PRO A 151 4.47 11.62 0.65
C PRO A 151 4.19 11.40 2.15
N GLU A 152 3.01 10.91 2.50
CA GLU A 152 2.57 10.68 3.89
C GLU A 152 3.44 9.62 4.57
N LEU A 153 3.74 8.53 3.85
CA LEU A 153 4.63 7.47 4.34
C LEU A 153 6.08 7.97 4.44
N LEU A 154 6.52 8.85 3.54
CA LEU A 154 7.85 9.45 3.59
C LEU A 154 8.04 10.46 4.75
N HIS A 155 6.98 10.85 5.46
CA HIS A 155 7.04 11.65 6.68
C HIS A 155 6.97 10.81 7.97
N ASP A 156 6.71 9.49 7.91
CA ASP A 156 6.77 8.63 9.10
C ASP A 156 8.23 8.26 9.44
N GLU A 157 8.66 8.59 10.67
CA GLU A 157 10.03 8.38 11.15
C GLU A 157 10.50 6.92 11.02
N ARG A 158 9.60 5.94 11.16
CA ARG A 158 9.93 4.50 11.02
C ARG A 158 10.24 4.14 9.58
N VAL A 159 9.51 4.72 8.62
CA VAL A 159 9.77 4.55 7.19
C VAL A 159 11.09 5.22 6.81
N GLN A 160 11.35 6.44 7.32
CA GLN A 160 12.62 7.14 7.09
C GLN A 160 13.80 6.33 7.61
N ALA A 161 13.78 5.91 8.88
CA ALA A 161 14.86 5.15 9.50
C ALA A 161 15.16 3.82 8.77
N ARG A 162 14.14 3.14 8.22
CA ARG A 162 14.33 1.92 7.42
C ARG A 162 14.98 2.19 6.07
N LEU A 163 14.59 3.26 5.39
CA LEU A 163 15.19 3.67 4.11
C LEU A 163 16.65 4.12 4.30
N GLU A 164 16.92 4.86 5.37
CA GLU A 164 18.28 5.31 5.74
C GLU A 164 19.19 4.16 6.15
N ALA A 165 18.69 3.17 6.90
CA ALA A 165 19.43 1.95 7.21
C ALA A 165 19.83 1.17 5.94
N GLY A 166 18.99 1.19 4.90
CA GLY A 166 19.31 0.63 3.59
C GLY A 166 20.41 1.39 2.84
N VAL A 167 20.41 2.73 2.89
CA VAL A 167 21.50 3.55 2.32
C VAL A 167 22.82 3.29 3.06
N ALA A 168 22.80 3.30 4.40
CA ALA A 168 23.97 3.05 5.23
C ALA A 168 24.55 1.62 5.08
N MET A 169 23.77 0.67 4.55
CA MET A 169 24.29 -0.64 4.13
C MET A 169 25.12 -0.56 2.83
N VAL A 170 24.70 0.27 1.86
CA VAL A 170 25.44 0.50 0.60
C VAL A 170 26.78 1.18 0.90
N ASP A 171 26.77 2.26 1.70
CA ASP A 171 27.97 3.03 2.01
C ASP A 171 29.03 2.20 2.74
N ARG A 172 28.59 1.28 3.63
CA ARG A 172 29.48 0.38 4.37
C ARG A 172 30.16 -0.64 3.48
N GLU A 173 29.41 -1.38 2.68
CA GLU A 173 29.98 -2.41 1.80
C GLU A 173 30.87 -1.74 0.72
N ALA A 174 30.58 -0.49 0.29
CA ALA A 174 31.45 0.30 -0.57
C ALA A 174 32.78 0.72 0.10
N ALA A 175 32.74 1.14 1.37
CA ALA A 175 33.94 1.48 2.14
C ALA A 175 34.82 0.25 2.39
N ASP A 176 34.22 -0.92 2.66
CA ASP A 176 34.95 -2.17 2.88
C ASP A 176 35.58 -2.73 1.60
N LEU A 177 34.90 -2.61 0.45
CA LEU A 177 35.53 -2.87 -0.86
C LEU A 177 36.72 -1.95 -1.14
N SER A 178 36.61 -0.67 -0.78
CA SER A 178 37.69 0.32 -0.98
C SER A 178 38.92 -0.01 -0.13
N ARG A 179 38.72 -0.46 1.13
CA ARG A 179 39.80 -0.94 2.02
C ARG A 179 40.54 -2.14 1.45
N LEU A 180 39.81 -3.11 0.89
CA LEU A 180 40.41 -4.31 0.29
C LEU A 180 41.33 -3.93 -0.88
N VAL A 181 40.90 -3.04 -1.76
CA VAL A 181 41.71 -2.56 -2.90
C VAL A 181 42.97 -1.82 -2.44
N CYS A 182 42.91 -1.02 -1.36
CA CYS A 182 44.09 -0.36 -0.79
C CYS A 182 45.06 -1.29 -0.02
N HIS A 183 44.76 -2.59 0.06
CA HIS A 183 45.58 -3.60 0.74
C HIS A 183 45.97 -4.78 -0.20
N THR A 184 45.87 -4.59 -1.51
CA THR A 184 46.32 -5.54 -2.54
C THR A 184 47.37 -4.91 -3.46
#